data_AF-A0A2D8U4Z3-F1
#
_entry.id   AF-A0A2D8U4Z3-F1
#
_cell.length_a   1.000
_cell.length_b   1.000
_cell.length_c   1.000
_cell.angle_alpha   90.00
_cell.angle_beta   90.00
_cell.angle_gamma   90.00
#
_symmetry.space_group_name_H-M   'P 1'
#
loop_
_entity.id
_entity.type
_entity.pdbx_description
1 polymer ?
#
loop_
_entity_poly.entity_id
_entity_poly.type
_entity_poly.pdbx_seq_one_letter_code
_entity_poly.pdbx_strand_id
1 'polypeptide(L)' 'MHFEAEGEFRESWPDIALSDQIYCLDRQRLTAAGGTATGDAILAWLKQEFGGDFAAATTEAMSHGRCGRAKKVRSSYLQ' A
#
# COMPACT_ATOMS: atom_id res chain seq x y z
N MET A 1 -1.77 -6.98 7.99
CA MET A 1 -0.84 -7.97 8.57
C MET A 1 -1.59 -9.29 8.69
N HIS A 2 -0.92 -10.44 8.58
CA HIS A 2 -1.61 -11.72 8.77
C HIS A 2 -1.92 -11.93 10.26
N PHE A 3 -3.15 -12.34 10.58
CA PHE A 3 -3.67 -12.48 11.94
C PHE A 3 -2.76 -13.34 12.86
N GLU A 4 -2.05 -14.31 12.31
CA GLU A 4 -1.13 -15.19 13.04
C GLU A 4 0.06 -14.46 13.66
N ALA A 5 0.52 -13.36 13.05
CA ALA A 5 1.64 -12.57 13.55
C ALA A 5 1.20 -11.43 14.49
N GLU A 6 -0.10 -11.30 14.77
CA GLU A 6 -0.66 -10.14 15.46
C GLU A 6 -0.27 -10.08 16.94
N GLY A 7 -0.27 -11.23 17.63
CA GLY A 7 0.05 -11.33 19.05
C GLY A 7 1.49 -10.91 19.36
N GLU A 8 2.46 -11.57 18.73
CA GLU A 8 3.89 -11.27 18.89
C GLU A 8 4.22 -9.81 18.49
N PHE A 9 3.51 -9.29 17.49
CA PHE A 9 3.70 -7.91 17.05
C PHE A 9 3.21 -6.89 18.07
N ARG A 10 2.06 -7.14 18.72
CA ARG A 10 1.57 -6.26 19.81
C ARG A 10 2.51 -6.24 21.00
N GLU A 11 3.10 -7.39 21.34
CA GLU A 11 4.08 -7.46 22.43
C GLU A 11 5.39 -6.73 22.10
N SER A 12 5.86 -6.89 20.87
CA SER A 12 7.14 -6.32 20.44
C SER A 12 7.06 -4.82 20.07
N TRP A 13 5.88 -4.34 19.66
CA TRP A 13 5.65 -2.95 19.24
C TRP A 13 4.33 -2.40 19.81
N PRO A 14 4.25 -2.18 21.13
CA PRO A 14 3.01 -1.76 21.80
C PRO A 14 2.50 -0.38 21.36
N ASP A 15 3.40 0.48 20.86
CA ASP A 15 3.05 1.85 20.44
C ASP A 15 2.48 1.93 19.01
N ILE A 16 2.51 0.83 18.26
CA ILE A 16 1.98 0.80 16.89
C ILE A 16 0.50 0.41 16.95
N ALA A 17 -0.36 1.36 16.60
CA ALA A 17 -1.79 1.09 16.45
C ALA A 17 -2.02 0.08 15.32
N LEU A 18 -2.61 -1.06 15.67
CA LEU A 18 -3.11 -2.02 14.70
C LEU A 18 -4.52 -1.64 14.25
N SER A 19 -4.83 -2.00 13.01
CA SER A 19 -6.09 -1.69 12.37
C SER A 19 -6.63 -2.96 11.72
N ASP A 20 -7.94 -3.17 11.84
CA ASP A 20 -8.66 -4.28 11.20
C ASP A 20 -8.95 -4.01 9.71
N GLN A 21 -8.47 -2.88 9.18
CA GLN A 21 -8.59 -2.56 7.76
C GLN A 21 -7.64 -3.41 6.92
N ILE A 22 -8.11 -3.84 5.74
CA ILE A 22 -7.30 -4.63 4.80
C ILE A 22 -6.08 -3.86 4.27
N TYR A 23 -6.11 -2.53 4.33
CA TYR A 23 -4.96 -1.66 4.14
C TYR A 23 -5.09 -0.38 4.98
N CYS A 24 -3.96 0.28 5.25
CA CYS A 24 -3.91 1.58 5.91
C CYS A 24 -2.92 2.49 5.18
N LEU A 25 -3.33 3.73 4.95
CA LEU A 25 -2.46 4.81 4.49
C LEU A 25 -2.40 5.87 5.58
N ASP A 26 -1.23 6.00 6.22
CA ASP A 26 -0.96 7.05 7.18
C ASP A 26 0.34 7.77 6.81
N ARG A 27 0.27 9.09 6.64
CA ARG A 27 1.40 9.94 6.24
C ARG A 27 2.09 9.40 4.98
N GLN A 28 3.33 8.93 5.12
CA GLN A 28 4.14 8.35 4.03
C GLN A 28 4.28 6.83 4.18
N ARG A 29 3.32 6.16 4.83
CA ARG A 29 3.34 4.73 5.10
C ARG A 29 2.06 4.10 4.60
N LEU A 30 2.21 3.20 3.62
CA LEU A 30 1.15 2.33 3.12
C LEU A 30 1.42 0.91 3.63
N THR A 31 0.45 0.33 4.33
CA THR A 31 0.49 -1.06 4.82
C THR A 31 -0.74 -1.82 4.32
N ALA A 32 -0.60 -3.13 4.04
CA ALA A 32 -1.69 -3.95 3.52
C ALA A 32 -1.63 -5.38 4.09
N ALA A 33 -2.79 -6.03 4.15
CA ALA A 33 -2.97 -7.41 4.59
C ALA A 33 -2.86 -8.40 3.41
N GLY A 34 -1.70 -8.41 2.72
CA GLY A 34 -1.39 -9.37 1.66
C GLY A 34 -1.40 -8.78 0.24
N GLY A 35 -1.14 -9.63 -0.76
CA GLY A 35 -0.89 -9.21 -2.15
C GLY A 35 -2.09 -8.52 -2.82
N THR A 36 -3.29 -9.11 -2.73
CA THR A 36 -4.52 -8.51 -3.30
C THR A 36 -4.84 -7.17 -2.64
N ALA A 37 -4.81 -7.13 -1.31
CA ALA A 37 -5.02 -5.90 -0.55
C ALA A 37 -3.99 -4.82 -0.88
N THR A 38 -2.76 -5.20 -1.25
CA THR A 38 -1.73 -4.26 -1.70
C THR A 38 -2.10 -3.61 -3.03
N GLY A 39 -2.70 -4.35 -3.97
CA GLY A 39 -3.22 -3.80 -5.22
C GLY A 39 -4.29 -2.74 -4.97
N ASP A 40 -5.29 -3.07 -4.15
CA ASP A 40 -6.37 -2.15 -3.78
C ASP A 40 -5.82 -0.90 -3.08
N ALA A 41 -4.86 -1.08 -2.16
CA ALA A 41 -4.22 0.00 -1.42
C ALA A 41 -3.48 0.98 -2.34
N ILE A 42 -2.74 0.47 -3.33
CA ILE A 42 -2.03 1.29 -4.31
C ILE A 42 -3.03 2.06 -5.18
N LEU A 43 -4.08 1.43 -5.67
CA LEU A 43 -5.09 2.10 -6.50
C LEU A 43 -5.85 3.18 -5.73
N ALA A 44 -6.17 2.92 -4.45
CA ALA A 44 -6.78 3.91 -3.57
C ALA A 44 -5.84 5.11 -3.34
N TRP A 45 -4.55 4.87 -3.11
CA TRP A 45 -3.55 5.92 -2.98
C TRP A 45 -3.37 6.72 -4.27
N LEU A 46 -3.24 6.06 -5.42
CA LEU A 46 -3.13 6.73 -6.72
C LEU A 46 -4.35 7.59 -7.03
N LYS A 47 -5.56 7.13 -6.66
CA LYS A 47 -6.78 7.92 -6.80
C LYS A 47 -6.74 9.20 -5.96
N GLN A 48 -6.18 9.14 -4.75
CA GLN A 48 -6.03 10.30 -3.87
C GLN A 48 -4.99 11.30 -4.40
N GLU A 49 -3.85 10.82 -4.89
CA GLU A 49 -2.74 11.69 -5.32
C GLU A 49 -2.89 12.22 -6.76
N PHE A 50 -3.42 11.41 -7.67
CA PHE A 50 -3.43 11.67 -9.12
C PHE A 50 -4.84 11.72 -9.73
N GLY A 51 -5.88 11.50 -8.92
CA GLY A 51 -7.28 11.53 -9.35
C GLY A 51 -7.79 10.20 -9.91
N GLY A 52 -9.11 10.16 -10.13
CA GLY A 52 -9.83 8.94 -10.53
C GLY A 52 -9.42 8.38 -11.89
N ASP A 53 -9.19 9.24 -12.87
CA ASP A 53 -8.88 8.81 -14.25
C ASP A 53 -7.53 8.08 -14.32
N PHE A 54 -6.53 8.58 -13.58
CA PHE A 54 -5.22 7.95 -13.50
C PHE A 54 -5.28 6.59 -12.81
N ALA A 55 -6.04 6.50 -11.72
CA ALA A 55 -6.26 5.24 -11.01
C ALA A 55 -6.96 4.21 -11.92
N ALA A 56 -8.01 4.61 -12.65
CA ALA A 56 -8.74 3.74 -13.56
C ALA A 56 -7.85 3.19 -14.69
N ALA A 57 -7.08 4.07 -15.34
CA ALA A 57 -6.12 3.66 -16.37
C ALA A 57 -5.04 2.70 -15.81
N THR A 58 -4.61 2.92 -14.58
CA THR A 58 -3.65 2.04 -13.90
C THR A 58 -4.27 0.67 -13.59
N THR A 59 -5.51 0.62 -13.10
CA THR A 59 -6.25 -0.62 -12.89
C THR A 59 -6.34 -1.43 -14.18
N GLU A 60 -6.75 -0.79 -15.28
CA GLU A 60 -6.79 -1.44 -16.59
C GLU A 60 -5.41 -1.96 -17.00
N ALA A 61 -4.33 -1.18 -16.84
CA ALA A 61 -2.99 -1.65 -17.16
C ALA A 61 -2.58 -2.87 -16.33
N MET A 62 -2.87 -2.88 -15.03
CA MET A 62 -2.55 -3.99 -14.12
C MET A 62 -3.35 -5.25 -14.46
N SER A 63 -4.65 -5.14 -14.72
CA SER A 63 -5.51 -6.29 -15.08
C SER A 63 -5.09 -6.95 -16.39
N HIS A 64 -4.53 -6.18 -17.33
CA HIS A 64 -4.04 -6.68 -18.61
C HIS A 64 -2.56 -7.10 -18.58
N GLY A 65 -1.91 -7.13 -17.41
CA GLY A 65 -0.49 -7.48 -17.28
C GLY A 65 0.47 -6.49 -17.95
N ARG A 66 0.00 -5.26 -18.22
CA ARG A 66 0.77 -4.18 -18.85
C ARG A 66 1.50 -3.29 -17.84
N CYS A 67 1.63 -3.74 -16.59
CA CYS A 67 2.41 -3.01 -15.60
C CYS A 67 3.91 -3.13 -15.93
N GLY A 68 4.56 -1.99 -16.15
CA GLY A 68 6.00 -1.95 -16.40
C GLY A 68 6.79 -2.29 -15.15
N ARG A 69 8.04 -2.73 -15.32
CA ARG A 69 8.97 -2.89 -14.19
C ARG A 69 9.25 -1.53 -13.57
N ALA A 70 9.00 -1.39 -12.26
CA ALA A 70 9.34 -0.18 -11.54
C ALA A 70 10.83 0.15 -11.75
N LYS A 71 11.13 1.32 -12.29
CA LYS A 71 12.51 1.82 -12.38
C LYS A 71 12.88 2.37 -11.01
N LYS A 72 14.06 2.03 -10.51
CA LYS A 72 14.55 2.51 -9.21
C LYS A 72 14.63 4.04 -9.24
N VAL A 73 13.68 4.71 -8.62
CA VAL A 73 13.74 6.16 -8.40
C VAL A 73 14.64 6.37 -7.18
N ARG A 74 15.73 7.14 -7.34
CA ARG A 74 16.53 7.58 -6.20
C ARG A 74 15.69 8.57 -5.40
N SER A 75 15.18 8.15 -4.25
CA SER A 75 14.56 9.07 -3.29
C SER A 75 15.66 9.93 -2.64
N SER A 76 15.62 11.24 -2.90
CA SER A 76 16.43 12.23 -2.20
C SER A 76 15.57 12.92 -1.13
N TYR A 77 15.26 12.20 -0.05
CA TYR A 77 14.66 12.78 1.14
C TYR A 77 15.42 12.30 2.35
N LEU A 78 16.33 13.16 2.83
CA LEU A 78 16.84 13.33 4.20
C LEU A 78 17.93 14.43 4.16
N GLN A 79 17.50 15.67 4.40
CA GLN A 79 18.31 16.74 5.00
C GLN A 79 17.52 17.19 6.23
#